data_AF-A0AAE5S2X7-F1
#
_entry.id   AF-A0AAE5S2X7-F1
#
_cell.length_a   1.000
_cell.length_b   1.000
_cell.length_c   1.000
_cell.angle_alpha   90.00
_cell.angle_beta   90.00
_cell.angle_gamma   90.00
#
_symmetry.space_group_name_H-M   'P 1'
#
loop_
_entity.id
_entity.type
_entity.pdbx_description
1 polymer ?
#
loop_
_entity_poly.entity_id
_entity_poly.type
_entity_poly.pdbx_seq_one_letter_code
_entity_poly.pdbx_strand_id
1 'polypeptide(L)'
;MQYDAPVTTTQFNTFLSATTLTDSTTAAISNLLALNTATSVDLASWDGVSALQIPTGQTGTTDVITGTIAGARGDLVTLNVTAEVAAAKAIILDSQANLNVNITPTIATDAAADVSSLARVAVSADASATTQFLLTTGTGDDVIIVNGNQNNYIDAGAGNDTIITGNGNNTVIAGVGNNNIITGTGNDTIVLSGVNHADVVNAGAGYDVVQLDGSVSNYTFTAGNNFNVNLTGAQTASITGAEFLTFVNTTTSAVETVVLAQNDTEATALRMFEGILGRDADLGGAQAFAGLANSGASLTDIANSFLNSSEFATTSSAAPISSLYTELLGRAADAGGLANWQAVVANGGTLADVAAGLAVSTEAQALDQSNGDFVRDLYTSALGRAADQGGLDSWVSQLFNGASRAEVAQGIVGSQEAAAKADSDFIDGLYQSAIGRAADAGGKAAWSGLLAGGGTHADVAIGIVGSPEAVAHNDNVIVLHGAV
;
A
#
# COMPACT_ATOMS: atom_id res chain seq x y z
N MET A 1 36.66 1.72 22.46
CA MET A 1 37.57 0.95 21.57
C MET A 1 38.42 1.95 20.82
N GLN A 2 39.73 2.05 21.08
CA GLN A 2 40.62 2.85 20.24
C GLN A 2 41.24 1.88 19.23
N TYR A 3 40.76 1.93 17.99
CA TYR A 3 41.35 1.18 16.88
C TYR A 3 42.54 1.98 16.32
N ASP A 4 43.58 1.29 15.85
CA ASP A 4 44.76 1.88 15.20
C ASP A 4 44.64 1.83 13.64
N ALA A 5 43.45 1.56 13.11
CA ALA A 5 43.16 1.40 11.67
C ALA A 5 41.64 1.49 11.37
N PRO A 6 41.20 1.63 10.09
CA PRO A 6 39.82 1.39 9.68
C PRO A 6 39.29 0.04 10.18
N VAL A 7 38.02 -0.04 10.55
CA VAL A 7 37.40 -1.25 11.10
C VAL A 7 36.92 -2.13 9.95
N THR A 8 37.20 -3.43 9.99
CA THR A 8 36.69 -4.35 8.94
C THR A 8 35.17 -4.45 9.04
N THR A 9 34.48 -4.66 7.91
CA THR A 9 33.01 -4.82 7.91
C THR A 9 32.54 -5.97 8.79
N THR A 10 33.30 -7.06 8.89
CA THR A 10 33.04 -8.16 9.83
C THR A 10 33.07 -7.72 11.30
N GLN A 11 34.08 -6.93 11.70
CA GLN A 11 34.17 -6.40 13.06
C GLN A 11 33.02 -5.42 13.34
N PHE A 12 32.66 -4.59 12.36
CA PHE A 12 31.55 -3.64 12.52
C PHE A 12 30.19 -4.35 12.60
N ASN A 13 29.95 -5.38 11.79
CA ASN A 13 28.75 -6.23 11.93
C ASN A 13 28.66 -6.91 13.30
N THR A 14 29.80 -7.34 13.85
CA THR A 14 29.85 -7.89 15.22
C THR A 14 29.48 -6.83 16.26
N PHE A 15 29.95 -5.59 16.08
CA PHE A 15 29.54 -4.46 16.92
C PHE A 15 28.03 -4.22 16.84
N LEU A 16 27.46 -4.10 15.64
CA LEU A 16 26.02 -3.88 15.46
C LEU A 16 25.19 -4.99 16.12
N SER A 17 25.60 -6.25 15.96
CA SER A 17 24.94 -7.40 16.57
C SER A 17 25.01 -7.42 18.11
N ALA A 18 25.92 -6.64 18.71
CA ALA A 18 26.07 -6.50 20.15
C ALA A 18 25.33 -5.27 20.72
N THR A 19 24.79 -4.40 19.86
CA THR A 19 23.96 -3.26 20.27
C THR A 19 22.54 -3.72 20.62
N THR A 20 21.75 -2.79 21.18
CA THR A 20 20.30 -2.96 21.39
C THR A 20 19.48 -2.42 20.20
N LEU A 21 20.14 -2.08 19.09
CA LEU A 21 19.45 -1.61 17.89
C LEU A 21 18.54 -2.71 17.34
N THR A 22 17.46 -2.30 16.70
CA THR A 22 16.55 -3.27 16.09
C THR A 22 17.10 -3.83 14.79
N ASP A 23 16.51 -4.94 14.34
CA ASP A 23 16.89 -5.57 13.08
C ASP A 23 16.74 -4.62 11.88
N SER A 24 15.69 -3.79 11.86
CA SER A 24 15.51 -2.79 10.80
C SER A 24 16.60 -1.72 10.81
N THR A 25 16.99 -1.25 11.99
CA THR A 25 18.01 -0.20 12.13
C THR A 25 19.38 -0.74 11.75
N THR A 26 19.68 -1.97 12.18
CA THR A 26 20.89 -2.70 11.78
C THR A 26 20.94 -2.96 10.28
N ALA A 27 19.82 -3.35 9.67
CA ALA A 27 19.71 -3.53 8.22
C ALA A 27 19.90 -2.21 7.46
N ALA A 28 19.32 -1.11 7.94
CA ALA A 28 19.49 0.21 7.34
C ALA A 28 20.96 0.66 7.37
N ILE A 29 21.65 0.50 8.51
CA ILE A 29 23.08 0.77 8.64
C ILE A 29 23.89 -0.10 7.67
N SER A 30 23.59 -1.41 7.63
CA SER A 30 24.30 -2.36 6.77
C SER A 30 24.17 -2.01 5.30
N ASN A 31 22.97 -1.62 4.86
CA ASN A 31 22.72 -1.22 3.48
C ASN A 31 23.39 0.13 3.16
N LEU A 32 23.23 1.13 4.03
CA LEU A 32 23.78 2.48 3.83
C LEU A 32 25.31 2.47 3.71
N LEU A 33 25.97 1.65 4.52
CA LEU A 33 27.42 1.50 4.53
C LEU A 33 27.93 0.40 3.59
N ALA A 34 27.03 -0.25 2.84
CA ALA A 34 27.32 -1.35 1.94
C ALA A 34 28.19 -2.46 2.59
N LEU A 35 27.90 -2.85 3.83
CA LEU A 35 28.76 -3.73 4.63
C LEU A 35 28.97 -5.12 4.02
N ASN A 36 28.09 -5.54 3.10
CA ASN A 36 28.18 -6.81 2.37
C ASN A 36 29.24 -6.79 1.25
N THR A 37 29.63 -5.62 0.75
CA THR A 37 30.57 -5.46 -0.37
C THR A 37 31.80 -4.66 0.00
N ALA A 38 31.70 -3.74 0.97
CA ALA A 38 32.82 -3.00 1.51
C ALA A 38 33.78 -3.90 2.29
N THR A 39 35.07 -3.54 2.29
CA THR A 39 36.13 -4.27 3.03
C THR A 39 36.37 -3.69 4.42
N SER A 40 36.20 -2.37 4.57
CA SER A 40 36.32 -1.63 5.83
C SER A 40 35.40 -0.41 5.84
N VAL A 41 35.18 0.14 7.02
CA VAL A 41 34.48 1.42 7.25
C VAL A 41 35.35 2.35 8.10
N ASP A 42 35.33 3.64 7.77
CA ASP A 42 36.02 4.67 8.54
C ASP A 42 35.15 5.09 9.74
N LEU A 43 35.62 4.77 10.94
CA LEU A 43 34.90 4.93 12.20
C LEU A 43 35.51 6.05 13.04
N ALA A 44 34.69 6.97 13.55
CA ALA A 44 35.04 7.85 14.66
C ALA A 44 34.24 7.49 15.91
N SER A 45 34.76 7.86 17.09
CA SER A 45 34.05 7.67 18.36
C SER A 45 33.85 8.98 19.12
N TRP A 46 32.75 9.07 19.85
CA TRP A 46 32.41 10.21 20.70
C TRP A 46 31.96 9.75 22.09
N ASP A 47 32.41 10.44 23.13
CA ASP A 47 32.08 10.16 24.54
C ASP A 47 31.04 11.14 25.11
N GLY A 48 30.57 12.10 24.31
CA GLY A 48 29.59 13.12 24.72
C GLY A 48 30.19 14.46 25.12
N VAL A 49 31.50 14.53 25.32
CA VAL A 49 32.16 15.71 25.92
C VAL A 49 33.40 16.14 25.15
N SER A 50 34.20 15.16 24.72
CA SER A 50 35.46 15.36 24.02
C SER A 50 35.25 15.61 22.53
N ALA A 51 36.28 16.13 21.85
CA ALA A 51 36.30 16.12 20.39
C ALA A 51 36.24 14.68 19.86
N LEU A 52 35.66 14.50 18.67
CA LEU A 52 35.63 13.21 17.97
C LEU A 52 37.01 12.55 17.98
N GLN A 53 37.04 11.29 18.40
CA GLN A 53 38.25 10.47 18.41
C GLN A 53 38.28 9.63 17.13
N ILE A 54 39.20 9.96 16.23
CA ILE A 54 39.44 9.23 14.98
C ILE A 54 40.66 8.31 15.17
N PRO A 55 40.55 7.01 14.88
CA PRO A 55 41.65 6.05 14.81
C PRO A 55 42.88 6.56 14.04
N THR A 56 44.05 6.33 14.61
CA THR A 56 45.33 6.70 13.95
C THR A 56 45.46 5.91 12.65
N GLY A 57 45.62 6.57 11.50
CA GLY A 57 45.79 5.89 10.20
C GLY A 57 44.55 5.86 9.29
N GLN A 58 43.39 6.35 9.73
CA GLN A 58 42.31 6.73 8.81
C GLN A 58 42.69 8.02 8.06
N THR A 59 42.64 7.99 6.73
CA THR A 59 42.96 9.13 5.85
C THR A 59 41.76 9.59 5.02
N GLY A 60 40.59 8.95 5.20
CA GLY A 60 39.33 9.25 4.52
C GLY A 60 38.37 10.09 5.37
N THR A 61 37.20 10.39 4.80
CA THR A 61 36.07 10.98 5.53
C THR A 61 35.44 9.93 6.43
N THR A 62 35.21 10.27 7.70
CA THR A 62 34.47 9.41 8.64
C THR A 62 33.16 8.94 8.02
N ASP A 63 33.00 7.63 7.83
CA ASP A 63 31.73 7.05 7.36
C ASP A 63 30.71 6.99 8.49
N VAL A 64 31.16 6.59 9.68
CA VAL A 64 30.30 6.34 10.83
C VAL A 64 30.88 6.91 12.12
N ILE A 65 30.03 7.54 12.92
CA ILE A 65 30.35 7.98 14.29
C ILE A 65 29.63 7.05 15.26
N THR A 66 30.32 6.53 16.26
CA THR A 66 29.70 5.73 17.34
C THR A 66 29.97 6.34 18.70
N GLY A 67 29.08 6.15 19.67
CA GLY A 67 29.35 6.62 21.04
C GLY A 67 28.41 6.02 22.07
N THR A 68 28.96 5.53 23.17
CA THR A 68 28.19 5.29 24.39
C THR A 68 28.40 6.49 25.30
N ILE A 69 27.36 7.29 25.45
CA ILE A 69 27.40 8.58 26.13
C ILE A 69 26.96 8.38 27.58
N ALA A 70 27.83 8.78 28.51
CA ALA A 70 27.52 8.67 29.93
C ALA A 70 26.55 9.78 30.37
N GLY A 71 25.62 9.43 31.26
CA GLY A 71 24.71 10.34 31.93
C GLY A 71 23.39 9.64 32.26
N ALA A 72 22.53 10.31 33.01
CA ALA A 72 21.21 9.81 33.38
C ALA A 72 20.11 10.62 32.69
N ARG A 73 18.89 10.08 32.65
CA ARG A 73 17.73 10.77 32.07
C ARG A 73 17.53 12.15 32.71
N GLY A 74 17.42 13.18 31.88
CA GLY A 74 17.36 14.58 32.30
C GLY A 74 18.70 15.32 32.28
N ASP A 75 19.84 14.62 32.24
CA ASP A 75 21.12 15.26 31.89
C ASP A 75 21.09 15.63 30.41
N LEU A 76 21.51 16.85 30.07
CA LEU A 76 21.53 17.32 28.68
C LEU A 76 22.94 17.23 28.09
N VAL A 77 23.10 16.45 27.02
CA VAL A 77 24.33 16.37 26.23
C VAL A 77 24.05 16.87 24.82
N THR A 78 24.80 17.86 24.35
CA THR A 78 24.60 18.43 23.00
C THR A 78 25.69 17.94 22.05
N LEU A 79 25.29 17.38 20.90
CA LEU A 79 26.22 17.02 19.85
C LEU A 79 26.77 18.29 19.20
N ASN A 80 28.08 18.49 19.33
CA ASN A 80 28.77 19.57 18.63
C ASN A 80 28.97 19.20 17.16
N VAL A 81 28.19 19.79 16.26
CA VAL A 81 28.24 19.47 14.83
C VAL A 81 29.38 20.21 14.15
N THR A 82 30.51 19.52 14.00
CA THR A 82 31.62 19.97 13.14
C THR A 82 31.38 19.56 11.68
N ALA A 83 32.23 20.01 10.75
CA ALA A 83 32.14 19.60 9.34
C ALA A 83 32.33 18.08 9.18
N GLU A 84 33.17 17.46 10.01
CA GLU A 84 33.40 16.02 10.03
C GLU A 84 32.18 15.26 10.56
N VAL A 85 31.48 15.80 11.57
CA VAL A 85 30.22 15.24 12.06
C VAL A 85 29.14 15.29 10.97
N ALA A 86 29.03 16.43 10.30
CA ALA A 86 28.05 16.64 9.23
C ALA A 86 28.32 15.76 7.99
N ALA A 87 29.57 15.36 7.77
CA ALA A 87 29.94 14.50 6.64
C ALA A 87 29.73 13.00 6.89
N ALA A 88 29.47 12.58 8.14
CA ALA A 88 29.26 11.18 8.47
C ALA A 88 27.92 10.66 7.92
N LYS A 89 27.94 9.49 7.28
CA LYS A 89 26.73 8.85 6.73
C LYS A 89 25.84 8.30 7.85
N ALA A 90 26.45 7.73 8.89
CA ALA A 90 25.76 7.17 10.03
C ALA A 90 26.29 7.73 11.35
N ILE A 91 25.40 8.07 12.27
CA ILE A 91 25.73 8.46 13.63
C ILE A 91 24.96 7.53 14.57
N ILE A 92 25.68 6.74 15.36
CA ILE A 92 25.12 5.70 16.23
C ILE A 92 25.49 6.03 17.67
N LEU A 93 24.62 6.75 18.36
CA LEU A 93 24.80 7.11 19.76
C LEU A 93 23.93 6.20 20.62
N ASP A 94 24.41 5.85 21.82
CA ASP A 94 23.65 5.15 22.86
C ASP A 94 23.85 5.91 24.17
N SER A 95 22.75 6.31 24.81
CA SER A 95 22.76 7.20 25.97
C SER A 95 21.51 7.00 26.82
N GLN A 96 21.63 7.15 28.13
CA GLN A 96 20.47 7.39 29.00
C GLN A 96 20.23 8.89 29.24
N ALA A 97 21.20 9.75 28.95
CA ALA A 97 21.06 11.19 28.98
C ALA A 97 20.28 11.70 27.77
N ASN A 98 19.63 12.84 27.94
CA ASN A 98 18.91 13.55 26.89
C ASN A 98 19.92 14.15 25.91
N LEU A 99 19.89 13.68 24.67
CA LEU A 99 20.73 14.16 23.59
C LEU A 99 20.04 15.31 22.86
N ASN A 100 20.77 16.40 22.64
CA ASN A 100 20.35 17.48 21.76
C ASN A 100 21.21 17.44 20.49
N VAL A 101 20.62 16.96 19.41
CA VAL A 101 21.24 16.80 18.10
C VAL A 101 20.61 17.78 17.14
N ASN A 102 21.39 18.72 16.60
CA ASN A 102 20.94 19.62 15.54
C ASN A 102 21.97 19.64 14.42
N ILE A 103 21.70 18.91 13.34
CA ILE A 103 22.66 18.60 12.29
C ILE A 103 22.09 18.95 10.90
N THR A 104 22.97 19.33 9.99
CA THR A 104 22.69 19.41 8.56
C THR A 104 23.69 18.50 7.85
N PRO A 105 23.33 17.24 7.58
CA PRO A 105 24.19 16.31 6.85
C PRO A 105 24.64 16.89 5.50
N THR A 106 25.92 16.69 5.15
CA THR A 106 26.52 17.19 3.90
C THR A 106 26.75 16.08 2.88
N ILE A 107 25.97 15.00 2.95
CA ILE A 107 26.20 13.76 2.20
C ILE A 107 26.04 13.96 0.70
N ALA A 108 26.96 13.39 -0.09
CA ALA A 108 26.87 13.33 -1.55
C ALA A 108 25.78 12.35 -1.98
N THR A 109 25.14 12.62 -3.12
CA THR A 109 23.90 11.96 -3.59
C THR A 109 24.00 10.45 -3.89
N ASP A 110 25.13 9.79 -3.62
CA ASP A 110 25.48 8.43 -4.07
C ASP A 110 25.47 7.34 -2.97
N ALA A 111 25.44 7.69 -1.69
CA ALA A 111 25.35 6.72 -0.59
C ALA A 111 23.89 6.48 -0.19
N ALA A 112 23.15 5.74 -1.00
CA ALA A 112 21.70 5.57 -0.86
C ALA A 112 21.31 4.10 -0.62
N ALA A 113 20.52 3.81 0.43
CA ALA A 113 20.08 2.46 0.80
C ALA A 113 18.56 2.28 0.71
N ASP A 114 18.09 1.25 0.01
CA ASP A 114 16.67 0.96 -0.18
C ASP A 114 15.92 0.70 1.13
N VAL A 115 14.86 1.49 1.36
CA VAL A 115 14.02 1.46 2.57
C VAL A 115 13.00 0.31 2.56
N SER A 116 12.66 -0.23 1.38
CA SER A 116 11.63 -1.27 1.23
C SER A 116 11.98 -2.62 1.88
N SER A 117 13.27 -2.84 2.19
CA SER A 117 13.79 -4.10 2.77
C SER A 117 13.82 -4.13 4.30
N LEU A 118 13.40 -3.06 4.96
CA LEU A 118 13.56 -2.90 6.41
C LEU A 118 12.40 -3.56 7.15
N ALA A 119 12.65 -4.67 7.86
CA ALA A 119 11.62 -5.53 8.45
C ALA A 119 10.62 -4.85 9.42
N ARG A 120 10.97 -3.67 9.97
CA ARG A 120 10.07 -2.89 10.82
C ARG A 120 9.20 -1.92 10.02
N VAL A 121 9.58 -1.57 8.79
CA VAL A 121 8.79 -0.75 7.87
C VAL A 121 8.01 -1.69 6.97
N ALA A 122 6.77 -1.99 7.33
CA ALA A 122 5.96 -2.92 6.54
C ALA A 122 5.53 -2.31 5.21
N VAL A 123 5.35 -0.99 5.18
CA VAL A 123 4.97 -0.22 3.99
C VAL A 123 5.74 1.11 4.03
N SER A 124 6.64 1.30 3.08
CA SER A 124 7.35 2.58 2.90
C SER A 124 6.50 3.53 2.07
N ALA A 125 6.41 4.80 2.49
CA ALA A 125 5.75 5.89 1.77
C ALA A 125 6.24 6.08 0.31
N ASP A 126 7.48 5.67 0.04
CA ASP A 126 8.00 5.48 -1.31
C ASP A 126 8.94 4.28 -1.33
N ALA A 127 8.54 3.21 -2.00
CA ALA A 127 9.34 1.97 -2.14
C ALA A 127 10.62 2.15 -2.97
N SER A 128 10.78 3.28 -3.66
CA SER A 128 12.00 3.64 -4.38
C SER A 128 12.92 4.56 -3.57
N ALA A 129 12.48 5.02 -2.40
CA ALA A 129 13.29 5.90 -1.55
C ALA A 129 14.51 5.17 -1.02
N THR A 130 15.62 5.89 -1.00
CA THR A 130 16.90 5.39 -0.49
C THR A 130 17.42 6.26 0.64
N THR A 131 17.72 5.69 1.80
CA THR A 131 18.32 6.38 2.95
C THR A 131 19.71 6.90 2.59
N GLN A 132 19.97 8.18 2.88
CA GLN A 132 21.25 8.85 2.63
C GLN A 132 21.99 9.24 3.90
N PHE A 133 21.27 9.40 5.01
CA PHE A 133 21.83 9.69 6.32
C PHE A 133 21.09 8.87 7.38
N LEU A 134 21.82 8.38 8.38
CA LEU A 134 21.25 7.62 9.48
C LEU A 134 21.70 8.18 10.83
N LEU A 135 20.76 8.33 11.76
CA LEU A 135 21.01 8.74 13.13
C LEU A 135 20.29 7.81 14.09
N THR A 136 21.00 7.30 15.09
CA THR A 136 20.40 6.64 16.25
C THR A 136 20.80 7.36 17.53
N THR A 137 19.87 7.41 18.47
CA THR A 137 20.13 7.82 19.85
C THR A 137 19.83 6.67 20.81
N GLY A 138 19.33 6.94 22.01
CA GLY A 138 19.34 5.97 23.11
C GLY A 138 18.01 5.81 23.82
N THR A 139 18.05 5.93 25.13
CA THR A 139 16.89 5.79 26.03
C THR A 139 16.52 7.11 26.75
N GLY A 140 17.21 8.20 26.39
CA GLY A 140 17.01 9.54 26.92
C GLY A 140 15.76 10.21 26.33
N ASP A 141 15.40 11.38 26.84
CA ASP A 141 14.37 12.20 26.18
C ASP A 141 15.08 13.17 25.23
N ASP A 142 15.22 12.78 23.98
CA ASP A 142 16.12 13.40 23.01
C ASP A 142 15.43 14.51 22.20
N VAL A 143 16.22 15.49 21.77
CA VAL A 143 15.82 16.51 20.79
C VAL A 143 16.67 16.32 19.55
N ILE A 144 16.04 15.88 18.46
CA ILE A 144 16.69 15.52 17.21
C ILE A 144 16.16 16.45 16.12
N ILE A 145 17.06 17.24 15.53
CA ILE A 145 16.77 18.12 14.40
C ILE A 145 17.76 17.79 13.29
N VAL A 146 17.25 17.22 12.20
CA VAL A 146 18.05 16.86 11.02
C VAL A 146 17.57 17.71 9.85
N ASN A 147 18.33 18.74 9.50
CA ASN A 147 18.00 19.66 8.41
C ASN A 147 18.48 19.12 7.06
N GLY A 148 18.00 19.74 5.97
CA GLY A 148 18.44 19.45 4.60
C GLY A 148 17.33 18.84 3.75
N ASN A 149 17.71 18.22 2.63
CA ASN A 149 16.79 17.63 1.65
C ASN A 149 17.06 16.13 1.38
N GLN A 150 18.00 15.56 2.13
CA GLN A 150 18.38 14.17 2.00
C GLN A 150 17.38 13.26 2.72
N ASN A 151 17.26 12.03 2.26
CA ASN A 151 16.42 11.03 2.91
C ASN A 151 17.08 10.54 4.19
N ASN A 152 16.50 10.86 5.35
CA ASN A 152 17.08 10.51 6.65
C ASN A 152 16.42 9.26 7.24
N TYR A 153 17.19 8.39 7.88
CA TYR A 153 16.68 7.33 8.76
C TYR A 153 17.01 7.67 10.21
N ILE A 154 16.01 7.87 11.04
CA ILE A 154 16.18 8.24 12.44
C ILE A 154 15.59 7.15 13.31
N ASP A 155 16.37 6.62 14.25
CA ASP A 155 15.86 5.77 15.33
C ASP A 155 16.14 6.48 16.67
N ALA A 156 15.11 7.08 17.25
CA ALA A 156 15.24 7.83 18.51
C ALA A 156 15.36 6.91 19.73
N GLY A 157 15.06 5.61 19.58
CA GLY A 157 15.12 4.66 20.66
C GLY A 157 13.95 4.80 21.65
N ALA A 158 14.22 4.72 22.95
CA ALA A 158 13.18 4.89 23.97
C ALA A 158 13.27 6.29 24.54
N GLY A 159 12.16 6.92 24.91
CA GLY A 159 12.26 8.34 25.21
C GLY A 159 10.95 9.06 25.05
N ASN A 160 10.84 10.24 25.64
CA ASN A 160 9.89 11.22 25.13
C ASN A 160 10.65 12.13 24.17
N ASP A 161 10.73 11.73 22.90
CA ASP A 161 11.63 12.37 21.95
C ASP A 161 10.92 13.47 21.16
N THR A 162 11.66 14.52 20.83
CA THR A 162 11.24 15.55 19.87
C THR A 162 12.08 15.41 18.60
N ILE A 163 11.44 15.05 17.51
CA ILE A 163 12.11 14.72 16.25
C ILE A 163 11.62 15.68 15.16
N ILE A 164 12.54 16.38 14.52
CA ILE A 164 12.26 17.26 13.39
C ILE A 164 13.17 16.88 12.22
N THR A 165 12.59 16.48 11.10
CA THR A 165 13.33 16.24 9.86
C THR A 165 13.14 17.38 8.87
N GLY A 166 14.12 17.53 7.98
CA GLY A 166 14.03 18.39 6.81
C GLY A 166 13.21 17.75 5.70
N ASN A 167 13.45 18.19 4.49
CA ASN A 167 12.82 17.63 3.30
C ASN A 167 13.47 16.29 2.90
N GLY A 168 12.90 15.65 1.89
CA GLY A 168 13.29 14.30 1.46
C GLY A 168 12.33 13.25 2.00
N ASN A 169 12.46 12.02 1.54
CA ASN A 169 11.65 10.90 1.99
C ASN A 169 12.31 10.30 3.24
N ASN A 170 11.90 10.76 4.42
CA ASN A 170 12.50 10.37 5.69
C ASN A 170 11.82 9.11 6.25
N THR A 171 12.57 8.35 7.03
CA THR A 171 12.05 7.27 7.88
C THR A 171 12.37 7.62 9.33
N VAL A 172 11.34 7.78 10.15
CA VAL A 172 11.49 8.09 11.57
C VAL A 172 10.91 6.93 12.37
N ILE A 173 11.72 6.30 13.20
CA ILE A 173 11.27 5.39 14.23
C ILE A 173 11.41 6.13 15.54
N ALA A 174 10.26 6.60 16.04
CA ALA A 174 10.19 7.34 17.28
C ALA A 174 10.44 6.43 18.50
N GLY A 175 10.20 5.12 18.33
CA GLY A 175 10.32 4.13 19.38
C GLY A 175 9.33 4.36 20.52
N VAL A 176 9.64 3.88 21.72
CA VAL A 176 8.67 3.84 22.84
C VAL A 176 8.70 5.12 23.67
N GLY A 177 7.52 5.62 24.03
CA GLY A 177 7.34 6.80 24.88
C GLY A 177 6.52 7.87 24.17
N ASN A 178 6.37 9.04 24.78
CA ASN A 178 5.51 10.10 24.24
C ASN A 178 6.31 11.01 23.33
N ASN A 179 6.18 10.82 22.02
CA ASN A 179 7.03 11.51 21.06
C ASN A 179 6.31 12.67 20.36
N ASN A 180 7.09 13.66 19.92
CA ASN A 180 6.64 14.75 19.07
C ASN A 180 7.45 14.75 17.77
N ILE A 181 6.81 14.39 16.67
CA ILE A 181 7.45 14.21 15.37
C ILE A 181 6.92 15.25 14.40
N ILE A 182 7.83 15.95 13.72
CA ILE A 182 7.54 16.84 12.60
C ILE A 182 8.46 16.45 11.44
N THR A 183 7.90 16.08 10.31
CA THR A 183 8.66 15.89 9.07
C THR A 183 8.40 17.01 8.07
N GLY A 184 9.24 17.07 7.03
CA GLY A 184 9.28 18.18 6.08
C GLY A 184 8.43 17.93 4.84
N THR A 185 8.97 18.27 3.66
CA THR A 185 8.36 17.83 2.40
C THR A 185 8.97 16.52 1.91
N GLY A 186 8.20 15.67 1.27
CA GLY A 186 8.65 14.37 0.77
C GLY A 186 7.68 13.29 1.21
N ASN A 187 7.88 12.05 0.77
CA ASN A 187 7.05 10.93 1.21
C ASN A 187 7.73 10.28 2.42
N ASP A 188 7.30 10.67 3.60
CA ASP A 188 7.86 10.29 4.89
C ASP A 188 7.17 9.04 5.46
N THR A 189 7.94 8.20 6.16
CA THR A 189 7.46 7.03 6.90
C THR A 189 7.77 7.17 8.37
N ILE A 190 6.75 7.16 9.22
CA ILE A 190 6.88 7.43 10.66
C ILE A 190 6.37 6.22 11.43
N VAL A 191 7.21 5.57 12.22
CA VAL A 191 6.88 4.38 12.99
C VAL A 191 6.75 4.73 14.46
N LEU A 192 5.54 4.60 14.99
CA LEU A 192 5.21 4.76 16.40
C LEU A 192 5.20 3.38 17.04
N SER A 193 6.33 2.98 17.63
CA SER A 193 6.50 1.63 18.19
C SER A 193 6.03 1.55 19.64
N GLY A 194 5.41 0.44 20.02
CA GLY A 194 4.97 0.18 21.39
C GLY A 194 3.49 0.47 21.63
N VAL A 195 3.12 0.48 22.91
CA VAL A 195 1.75 0.69 23.39
C VAL A 195 1.74 1.53 24.66
N ASN A 196 0.59 2.12 25.00
CA ASN A 196 0.35 2.94 26.20
C ASN A 196 1.18 4.23 26.31
N HIS A 197 1.42 4.89 25.17
CA HIS A 197 2.01 6.23 25.11
C HIS A 197 1.15 7.17 24.25
N ALA A 198 1.58 8.43 24.17
CA ALA A 198 0.91 9.52 23.51
C ALA A 198 1.86 10.22 22.54
N ASP A 199 1.65 10.01 21.25
CA ASP A 199 2.46 10.61 20.20
C ASP A 199 1.73 11.77 19.51
N VAL A 200 2.49 12.77 19.07
CA VAL A 200 2.01 13.84 18.22
C VAL A 200 2.83 13.81 16.94
N VAL A 201 2.17 13.72 15.80
CA VAL A 201 2.80 13.61 14.48
C VAL A 201 2.26 14.69 13.56
N ASN A 202 3.17 15.44 12.96
CA ASN A 202 2.92 16.21 11.76
C ASN A 202 3.82 15.68 10.65
N ALA A 203 3.25 14.91 9.73
CA ALA A 203 3.99 14.28 8.64
C ALA A 203 4.36 15.26 7.50
N GLY A 204 3.96 16.53 7.61
CA GLY A 204 4.38 17.55 6.68
C GLY A 204 3.61 17.48 5.36
N ALA A 205 4.33 17.58 4.25
CA ALA A 205 3.71 17.62 2.93
C ALA A 205 4.31 16.56 2.02
N GLY A 206 3.46 15.75 1.42
CA GLY A 206 3.87 14.70 0.53
C GLY A 206 2.82 13.61 0.56
N TYR A 207 3.26 12.37 0.42
CA TYR A 207 2.41 11.22 0.61
C TYR A 207 2.99 10.39 1.74
N ASP A 208 2.42 10.54 2.93
CA ASP A 208 3.07 10.13 4.17
C ASP A 208 2.36 8.94 4.82
N VAL A 209 3.17 8.06 5.43
CA VAL A 209 2.71 6.84 6.10
C VAL A 209 3.07 6.91 7.58
N VAL A 210 2.08 6.73 8.45
CA VAL A 210 2.31 6.48 9.88
C VAL A 210 2.01 5.03 10.21
N GLN A 211 3.01 4.31 10.69
CA GLN A 211 2.89 2.93 11.14
C GLN A 211 2.69 2.86 12.65
N LEU A 212 1.75 2.02 13.07
CA LEU A 212 1.46 1.66 14.46
C LEU A 212 1.58 0.15 14.66
N ASP A 213 1.85 -0.26 15.90
CA ASP A 213 1.93 -1.68 16.26
C ASP A 213 0.54 -2.29 16.54
N GLY A 214 0.33 -3.55 16.14
CA GLY A 214 -0.90 -4.30 16.40
C GLY A 214 -1.87 -4.33 15.22
N SER A 215 -3.16 -4.47 15.50
CA SER A 215 -4.25 -4.47 14.51
C SER A 215 -5.06 -3.18 14.62
N VAL A 216 -5.67 -2.75 13.52
CA VAL A 216 -6.62 -1.64 13.43
C VAL A 216 -7.72 -1.74 14.49
N SER A 217 -8.15 -2.96 14.81
CA SER A 217 -9.19 -3.25 15.82
C SER A 217 -8.80 -2.88 17.26
N ASN A 218 -7.50 -2.67 17.52
CA ASN A 218 -7.01 -2.20 18.81
C ASN A 218 -7.16 -0.67 18.97
N TYR A 219 -7.58 0.03 17.92
CA TYR A 219 -7.63 1.48 17.85
C TYR A 219 -9.05 1.99 17.63
N THR A 220 -9.32 3.18 18.14
CA THR A 220 -10.53 3.96 17.84
C THR A 220 -10.11 5.28 17.25
N PHE A 221 -10.72 5.64 16.12
CA PHE A 221 -10.42 6.84 15.36
C PHE A 221 -11.42 7.93 15.65
N THR A 222 -10.95 9.17 15.71
CA THR A 222 -11.80 10.36 15.75
C THR A 222 -11.17 11.42 14.88
N ALA A 223 -11.85 11.76 13.77
CA ALA A 223 -11.46 12.89 12.93
C ALA A 223 -11.58 14.19 13.75
N GLY A 224 -10.49 14.94 13.79
CA GLY A 224 -10.38 16.27 14.39
C GLY A 224 -10.48 17.38 13.34
N ASN A 225 -10.19 18.61 13.78
CA ASN A 225 -10.08 19.77 12.89
C ASN A 225 -8.69 19.81 12.22
N ASN A 226 -8.56 20.56 11.13
CA ASN A 226 -7.30 20.80 10.42
C ASN A 226 -6.63 19.51 9.90
N PHE A 227 -7.42 18.63 9.27
CA PHE A 227 -6.93 17.37 8.71
C PHE A 227 -6.19 16.49 9.75
N ASN A 228 -6.72 16.49 10.97
CA ASN A 228 -6.17 15.71 12.07
C ASN A 228 -7.00 14.44 12.29
N VAL A 229 -6.32 13.35 12.63
CA VAL A 229 -6.94 12.15 13.19
C VAL A 229 -6.38 11.88 14.58
N ASN A 230 -7.27 11.65 15.54
CA ASN A 230 -6.90 11.24 16.89
C ASN A 230 -7.21 9.75 17.07
N LEU A 231 -6.20 9.02 17.54
CA LEU A 231 -6.29 7.61 17.86
C LEU A 231 -6.30 7.43 19.38
N THR A 232 -7.08 6.46 19.83
CA THR A 232 -7.07 5.94 21.21
C THR A 232 -7.13 4.41 21.17
N GLY A 233 -6.91 3.73 22.31
CA GLY A 233 -6.90 2.27 22.38
C GLY A 233 -5.53 1.75 22.83
N ALA A 234 -4.84 0.98 21.99
CA ALA A 234 -3.51 0.43 22.29
C ALA A 234 -2.46 1.52 22.59
N GLN A 235 -2.50 2.64 21.88
CA GLN A 235 -1.80 3.89 22.24
C GLN A 235 -2.68 5.07 21.84
N THR A 236 -2.28 6.27 22.27
CA THR A 236 -2.88 7.52 21.80
C THR A 236 -1.96 8.18 20.79
N ALA A 237 -2.52 8.73 19.72
CA ALA A 237 -1.76 9.49 18.74
C ALA A 237 -2.61 10.62 18.17
N SER A 238 -2.02 11.79 17.96
CA SER A 238 -2.63 12.88 17.19
C SER A 238 -1.81 13.08 15.93
N ILE A 239 -2.39 12.80 14.77
CA ILE A 239 -1.68 12.72 13.50
C ILE A 239 -2.26 13.75 12.53
N THR A 240 -1.41 14.55 11.91
CA THR A 240 -1.75 15.47 10.81
C THR A 240 -0.82 15.27 9.63
N GLY A 241 -1.31 15.52 8.42
CA GLY A 241 -0.50 15.49 7.19
C GLY A 241 -0.15 14.09 6.69
N ALA A 242 -0.69 13.03 7.29
CA ALA A 242 -0.53 11.67 6.79
C ALA A 242 -1.72 11.25 5.92
N GLU A 243 -1.44 10.52 4.84
CA GLU A 243 -2.44 9.92 3.95
C GLU A 243 -2.72 8.46 4.33
N PHE A 244 -1.76 7.79 4.97
CA PHE A 244 -1.87 6.37 5.32
C PHE A 244 -1.53 6.10 6.77
N LEU A 245 -2.36 5.26 7.38
CA LEU A 245 -2.03 4.56 8.61
C LEU A 245 -1.82 3.08 8.28
N THR A 246 -0.71 2.52 8.76
CA THR A 246 -0.45 1.08 8.66
C THR A 246 -0.39 0.48 10.05
N PHE A 247 -0.98 -0.69 10.23
CA PHE A 247 -1.02 -1.42 11.50
C PHE A 247 -0.30 -2.74 11.30
N VAL A 248 0.82 -2.91 12.01
CA VAL A 248 1.68 -4.08 11.86
C VAL A 248 1.57 -4.94 13.10
N ASN A 249 0.97 -6.12 12.94
CA ASN A 249 0.96 -7.09 14.01
C ASN A 249 2.35 -7.71 14.16
N THR A 250 3.09 -7.29 15.18
CA THR A 250 4.46 -7.74 15.44
C THR A 250 4.60 -9.24 15.73
N THR A 251 3.47 -9.95 15.98
CA THR A 251 3.46 -11.40 16.23
C THR A 251 3.17 -12.21 14.97
N THR A 252 2.27 -11.73 14.10
CA THR A 252 1.85 -12.46 12.89
C THR A 252 2.43 -11.87 11.60
N SER A 253 3.07 -10.70 11.67
CA SER A 253 3.47 -9.87 10.54
C SER A 253 2.32 -9.46 9.61
N ALA A 254 1.08 -9.57 10.07
CA ALA A 254 -0.09 -9.08 9.33
C ALA A 254 -0.04 -7.55 9.26
N VAL A 255 -0.39 -7.01 8.09
CA VAL A 255 -0.42 -5.57 7.81
C VAL A 255 -1.84 -5.19 7.42
N GLU A 256 -2.40 -4.24 8.14
CA GLU A 256 -3.70 -3.63 7.83
C GLU A 256 -3.47 -2.16 7.50
N THR A 257 -4.28 -1.59 6.60
CA THR A 257 -4.15 -0.19 6.18
C THR A 257 -5.44 0.58 6.40
N VAL A 258 -5.30 1.84 6.78
CA VAL A 258 -6.40 2.82 6.83
C VAL A 258 -5.95 4.04 6.06
N VAL A 259 -6.80 4.51 5.15
CA VAL A 259 -6.53 5.69 4.35
C VAL A 259 -7.18 6.91 4.97
N LEU A 260 -6.44 8.01 5.00
CA LEU A 260 -6.85 9.30 5.51
C LEU A 260 -7.09 10.23 4.33
N ALA A 261 -8.34 10.31 3.89
CA ALA A 261 -8.74 11.16 2.77
C ALA A 261 -8.99 12.60 3.24
N GLN A 262 -8.56 13.59 2.47
CA GLN A 262 -8.72 15.01 2.79
C GLN A 262 -10.09 15.56 2.37
N ASN A 263 -10.85 14.82 1.55
CA ASN A 263 -12.19 15.20 1.12
C ASN A 263 -13.00 13.98 0.63
N ASP A 264 -14.31 14.17 0.44
CA ASP A 264 -15.22 13.10 0.03
C ASP A 264 -14.92 12.53 -1.37
N THR A 265 -14.39 13.35 -2.30
CA THR A 265 -14.02 12.90 -3.64
C THR A 265 -12.86 11.93 -3.58
N GLU A 266 -11.81 12.28 -2.84
CA GLU A 266 -10.66 11.41 -2.58
C GLU A 266 -11.11 10.14 -1.84
N ALA A 267 -11.92 10.27 -0.80
CA ALA A 267 -12.43 9.12 -0.06
C ALA A 267 -13.22 8.15 -0.95
N THR A 268 -14.07 8.68 -1.82
CA THR A 268 -14.84 7.86 -2.76
C THR A 268 -13.93 7.20 -3.79
N ALA A 269 -12.94 7.92 -4.33
CA ALA A 269 -11.95 7.37 -5.25
C ALA A 269 -11.17 6.20 -4.62
N LEU A 270 -10.79 6.32 -3.35
CA LEU A 270 -10.08 5.27 -2.61
C LEU A 270 -10.98 4.07 -2.30
N ARG A 271 -12.25 4.30 -1.93
CA ARG A 271 -13.22 3.21 -1.74
C ARG A 271 -13.55 2.44 -3.03
N MET A 272 -13.27 3.00 -4.21
CA MET A 272 -13.45 2.29 -5.47
C MET A 272 -12.50 1.10 -5.65
N PHE A 273 -11.35 1.06 -4.94
CA PHE A 273 -10.52 -0.14 -4.91
C PHE A 273 -11.31 -1.32 -4.36
N GLU A 274 -11.85 -1.20 -3.15
CA GLU A 274 -12.65 -2.28 -2.56
C GLU A 274 -13.95 -2.47 -3.35
N GLY A 275 -14.64 -1.38 -3.69
CA GLY A 275 -15.91 -1.44 -4.41
C GLY A 275 -15.83 -2.11 -5.78
N ILE A 276 -14.92 -1.66 -6.65
CA ILE A 276 -14.85 -2.12 -8.05
C ILE A 276 -13.92 -3.34 -8.21
N LEU A 277 -12.82 -3.40 -7.44
CA LEU A 277 -11.80 -4.43 -7.58
C LEU A 277 -11.86 -5.51 -6.49
N GLY A 278 -12.58 -5.28 -5.39
CA GLY A 278 -12.70 -6.23 -4.27
C GLY A 278 -11.41 -6.41 -3.48
N ARG A 279 -10.59 -5.37 -3.40
CA ARG A 279 -9.39 -5.33 -2.56
C ARG A 279 -9.10 -3.92 -2.05
N ASP A 280 -8.30 -3.83 -1.00
CA ASP A 280 -7.74 -2.57 -0.56
C ASP A 280 -6.78 -1.94 -1.58
N ALA A 281 -6.70 -0.61 -1.54
CA ALA A 281 -5.71 0.14 -2.29
C ALA A 281 -4.32 -0.17 -1.73
N ASP A 282 -3.40 -0.55 -2.62
CA ASP A 282 -1.97 -0.47 -2.29
C ASP A 282 -1.54 1.01 -2.28
N LEU A 283 -0.39 1.30 -1.68
CA LEU A 283 0.08 2.66 -1.49
C LEU A 283 0.25 3.42 -2.82
N GLY A 284 0.82 2.78 -3.85
CA GLY A 284 1.06 3.42 -5.14
C GLY A 284 -0.23 3.71 -5.89
N GLY A 285 -1.18 2.77 -5.85
CA GLY A 285 -2.53 2.95 -6.37
C GLY A 285 -3.25 4.09 -5.66
N ALA A 286 -3.25 4.09 -4.33
CA ALA A 286 -3.88 5.16 -3.57
C ALA A 286 -3.29 6.54 -3.87
N GLN A 287 -1.96 6.65 -3.91
CA GLN A 287 -1.27 7.89 -4.28
C GLN A 287 -1.68 8.39 -5.67
N ALA A 288 -1.74 7.51 -6.66
CA ALA A 288 -2.15 7.87 -8.00
C ALA A 288 -3.59 8.40 -8.04
N PHE A 289 -4.53 7.70 -7.40
CA PHE A 289 -5.95 8.05 -7.43
C PHE A 289 -6.32 9.23 -6.52
N ALA A 290 -5.68 9.37 -5.36
CA ALA A 290 -5.76 10.58 -4.54
C ALA A 290 -5.20 11.79 -5.31
N GLY A 291 -4.08 11.61 -6.01
CA GLY A 291 -3.51 12.63 -6.89
C GLY A 291 -4.48 13.07 -8.00
N LEU A 292 -5.20 12.13 -8.63
CA LEU A 292 -6.25 12.45 -9.60
C LEU A 292 -7.36 13.29 -8.97
N ALA A 293 -7.90 12.86 -7.82
CA ALA A 293 -8.94 13.60 -7.10
C ALA A 293 -8.48 15.02 -6.72
N ASN A 294 -7.26 15.15 -6.19
CA ASN A 294 -6.68 16.43 -5.78
C ASN A 294 -6.35 17.35 -6.96
N SER A 295 -6.11 16.79 -8.15
CA SER A 295 -5.97 17.54 -9.40
C SER A 295 -7.30 18.03 -10.00
N GLY A 296 -8.44 17.64 -9.41
CA GLY A 296 -9.78 18.01 -9.85
C GLY A 296 -10.39 17.08 -10.91
N ALA A 297 -9.87 15.85 -11.06
CA ALA A 297 -10.52 14.85 -11.90
C ALA A 297 -11.93 14.53 -11.37
N SER A 298 -12.88 14.31 -12.29
CA SER A 298 -14.24 13.94 -11.88
C SER A 298 -14.27 12.50 -11.35
N LEU A 299 -15.20 12.20 -10.43
CA LEU A 299 -15.43 10.82 -9.98
C LEU A 299 -15.78 9.89 -11.16
N THR A 300 -16.41 10.41 -12.21
CA THR A 300 -16.70 9.66 -13.44
C THR A 300 -15.42 9.27 -14.17
N ASP A 301 -14.46 10.19 -14.33
CA ASP A 301 -13.17 9.89 -14.97
C ASP A 301 -12.33 8.91 -14.12
N ILE A 302 -12.38 9.06 -12.79
CA ILE A 302 -11.73 8.16 -11.86
C ILE A 302 -12.35 6.75 -11.93
N ALA A 303 -13.68 6.63 -11.84
CA ALA A 303 -14.37 5.36 -11.95
C ALA A 303 -14.10 4.68 -13.30
N ASN A 304 -14.09 5.44 -14.40
CA ASN A 304 -13.72 4.91 -15.70
C ASN A 304 -12.27 4.42 -15.76
N SER A 305 -11.36 5.00 -14.98
CA SER A 305 -9.97 4.52 -14.91
C SER A 305 -9.89 3.13 -14.26
N PHE A 306 -10.70 2.86 -13.23
CA PHE A 306 -10.87 1.51 -12.68
C PHE A 306 -11.52 0.55 -13.69
N LEU A 307 -12.66 0.95 -14.25
CA LEU A 307 -13.48 0.10 -15.14
C LEU A 307 -12.78 -0.26 -16.46
N ASN A 308 -11.84 0.58 -16.93
CA ASN A 308 -11.04 0.31 -18.13
C ASN A 308 -9.67 -0.28 -17.82
N SER A 309 -9.38 -0.60 -16.55
CA SER A 309 -8.10 -1.21 -16.16
C SER A 309 -8.02 -2.68 -16.57
N SER A 310 -6.81 -3.16 -16.85
CA SER A 310 -6.54 -4.59 -17.06
C SER A 310 -6.90 -5.42 -15.83
N GLU A 311 -6.77 -4.84 -14.64
CA GLU A 311 -7.12 -5.46 -13.38
C GLU A 311 -8.63 -5.73 -13.25
N PHE A 312 -9.45 -4.72 -13.55
CA PHE A 312 -10.90 -4.91 -13.59
C PHE A 312 -11.30 -5.91 -14.66
N ALA A 313 -10.72 -5.83 -15.85
CA ALA A 313 -10.98 -6.80 -16.93
C ALA A 313 -10.65 -8.24 -16.49
N THR A 314 -9.56 -8.43 -15.74
CA THR A 314 -9.15 -9.75 -15.22
C THR A 314 -10.11 -10.24 -14.14
N THR A 315 -10.46 -9.37 -13.19
CA THR A 315 -11.32 -9.72 -12.04
C THR A 315 -12.76 -9.98 -12.48
N SER A 316 -13.34 -9.09 -13.28
CA SER A 316 -14.73 -9.20 -13.76
C SER A 316 -14.97 -10.36 -14.73
N SER A 317 -13.94 -10.81 -15.46
CA SER A 317 -14.08 -11.93 -16.41
C SER A 317 -13.86 -13.30 -15.79
N ALA A 318 -13.29 -13.41 -14.58
CA ALA A 318 -12.92 -14.68 -13.97
C ALA A 318 -14.12 -15.64 -13.80
N ALA A 319 -15.21 -15.15 -13.20
CA ALA A 319 -16.41 -15.95 -12.96
C ALA A 319 -17.15 -16.31 -14.27
N PRO A 320 -17.43 -15.37 -15.20
CA PRO A 320 -18.03 -15.70 -16.49
C PRO A 320 -17.23 -16.72 -17.30
N ILE A 321 -15.90 -16.61 -17.35
CA ILE A 321 -15.03 -17.58 -18.04
C ILE A 321 -15.12 -18.95 -17.37
N SER A 322 -15.10 -19.00 -16.04
CA SER A 322 -15.20 -20.26 -15.29
C SER A 322 -16.54 -20.97 -15.52
N SER A 323 -17.63 -20.21 -15.62
CA SER A 323 -18.94 -20.74 -16.02
C SER A 323 -18.92 -21.29 -17.44
N LEU A 324 -18.34 -20.56 -18.40
CA LEU A 324 -18.20 -21.04 -19.78
C LEU A 324 -17.39 -22.34 -19.87
N TYR A 325 -16.33 -22.50 -19.07
CA TYR A 325 -15.59 -23.77 -18.99
C TYR A 325 -16.46 -24.92 -18.49
N THR A 326 -17.17 -24.70 -17.40
CA THR A 326 -17.99 -25.73 -16.76
C THR A 326 -19.10 -26.18 -17.70
N GLU A 327 -19.77 -25.23 -18.33
CA GLU A 327 -20.94 -25.46 -19.18
C GLU A 327 -20.54 -25.95 -20.58
N LEU A 328 -19.45 -25.45 -21.19
CA LEU A 328 -19.07 -25.84 -22.56
C LEU A 328 -18.10 -27.02 -22.62
N LEU A 329 -17.32 -27.26 -21.56
CA LEU A 329 -16.29 -28.31 -21.53
C LEU A 329 -16.53 -29.35 -20.43
N GLY A 330 -17.54 -29.16 -19.57
CA GLY A 330 -17.86 -30.12 -18.51
C GLY A 330 -16.83 -30.19 -17.38
N ARG A 331 -15.94 -29.19 -17.27
CA ARG A 331 -14.90 -29.13 -16.24
C ARG A 331 -14.59 -27.70 -15.82
N ALA A 332 -13.96 -27.54 -14.66
CA ALA A 332 -13.40 -26.26 -14.25
C ALA A 332 -12.22 -25.85 -15.13
N ALA A 333 -12.07 -24.54 -15.32
CA ALA A 333 -10.87 -23.95 -15.89
C ALA A 333 -9.67 -24.25 -14.98
N ASP A 334 -8.58 -24.72 -15.56
CA ASP A 334 -7.29 -24.72 -14.87
C ASP A 334 -6.70 -23.30 -14.87
N ALA A 335 -5.73 -23.04 -13.98
CA ALA A 335 -5.15 -21.71 -13.80
C ALA A 335 -4.55 -21.13 -15.09
N GLY A 336 -3.92 -21.98 -15.92
CA GLY A 336 -3.35 -21.53 -17.19
C GLY A 336 -4.42 -21.22 -18.24
N GLY A 337 -5.44 -22.08 -18.35
CA GLY A 337 -6.59 -21.87 -19.21
C GLY A 337 -7.34 -20.57 -18.88
N LEU A 338 -7.66 -20.36 -17.60
CA LEU A 338 -8.32 -19.14 -17.13
C LEU A 338 -7.48 -17.90 -17.44
N ALA A 339 -6.19 -17.91 -17.09
CA ALA A 339 -5.29 -16.77 -17.33
C ALA A 339 -5.17 -16.42 -18.82
N ASN A 340 -5.12 -17.42 -19.71
CA ASN A 340 -5.05 -17.19 -21.15
C ASN A 340 -6.29 -16.45 -21.68
N TRP A 341 -7.49 -16.83 -21.23
CA TRP A 341 -8.72 -16.16 -21.65
C TRP A 341 -8.92 -14.80 -20.98
N GLN A 342 -8.51 -14.65 -19.72
CA GLN A 342 -8.48 -13.34 -19.06
C GLN A 342 -7.56 -12.37 -19.82
N ALA A 343 -6.43 -12.85 -20.32
CA ALA A 343 -5.54 -12.03 -21.15
C ALA A 343 -6.20 -11.61 -22.47
N VAL A 344 -7.06 -12.45 -23.07
CA VAL A 344 -7.84 -12.05 -24.26
C VAL A 344 -8.79 -10.89 -23.92
N VAL A 345 -9.50 -10.98 -22.79
CA VAL A 345 -10.41 -9.91 -22.35
C VAL A 345 -9.66 -8.63 -21.99
N ALA A 346 -8.54 -8.75 -21.27
CA ALA A 346 -7.70 -7.61 -20.90
C ALA A 346 -7.09 -6.88 -22.11
N ASN A 347 -6.96 -7.54 -23.27
CA ASN A 347 -6.50 -6.95 -24.52
C ASN A 347 -7.66 -6.48 -25.43
N GLY A 348 -8.87 -6.33 -24.89
CA GLY A 348 -10.03 -5.80 -25.60
C GLY A 348 -10.90 -6.84 -26.31
N GLY A 349 -10.63 -8.13 -26.12
CA GLY A 349 -11.54 -9.21 -26.53
C GLY A 349 -12.81 -9.25 -25.67
N THR A 350 -13.86 -9.88 -26.19
CA THR A 350 -15.15 -10.00 -25.49
C THR A 350 -15.35 -11.39 -24.89
N LEU A 351 -16.29 -11.52 -23.95
CA LEU A 351 -16.73 -12.85 -23.48
C LEU A 351 -17.34 -13.68 -24.61
N ALA A 352 -17.89 -13.04 -25.65
CA ALA A 352 -18.37 -13.73 -26.84
C ALA A 352 -17.21 -14.36 -27.64
N ASP A 353 -16.06 -13.69 -27.72
CA ASP A 353 -14.85 -14.25 -28.35
C ASP A 353 -14.31 -15.44 -27.55
N VAL A 354 -14.31 -15.34 -26.22
CA VAL A 354 -13.93 -16.44 -25.33
C VAL A 354 -14.86 -17.64 -25.53
N ALA A 355 -16.18 -17.41 -25.50
CA ALA A 355 -17.18 -18.45 -25.70
C ALA A 355 -17.04 -19.12 -27.08
N ALA A 356 -16.80 -18.32 -28.13
CA ALA A 356 -16.56 -18.82 -29.48
C ALA A 356 -15.31 -19.71 -29.56
N GLY A 357 -14.21 -19.27 -28.95
CA GLY A 357 -12.96 -20.01 -28.91
C GLY A 357 -13.07 -21.33 -28.15
N LEU A 358 -13.74 -21.31 -27.00
CA LEU A 358 -14.03 -22.52 -26.22
C LEU A 358 -14.91 -23.50 -27.00
N ALA A 359 -15.97 -23.00 -27.64
CA ALA A 359 -16.96 -23.80 -28.37
C ALA A 359 -16.40 -24.57 -29.58
N VAL A 360 -15.25 -24.14 -30.12
CA VAL A 360 -14.56 -24.82 -31.23
C VAL A 360 -13.23 -25.43 -30.83
N SER A 361 -12.88 -25.40 -29.54
CA SER A 361 -11.65 -26.00 -29.03
C SER A 361 -11.60 -27.51 -29.30
N THR A 362 -10.39 -28.07 -29.34
CA THR A 362 -10.20 -29.53 -29.47
C THR A 362 -10.91 -30.28 -28.34
N GLU A 363 -11.01 -29.68 -27.17
CA GLU A 363 -11.71 -30.25 -26.02
C GLU A 363 -13.22 -30.26 -26.22
N ALA A 364 -13.83 -29.16 -26.67
CA ALA A 364 -15.26 -29.12 -27.00
C ALA A 364 -15.62 -30.12 -28.11
N GLN A 365 -14.74 -30.29 -29.10
CA GLN A 365 -14.90 -31.30 -30.15
C GLN A 365 -14.80 -32.73 -29.59
N ALA A 366 -13.92 -32.97 -28.62
CA ALA A 366 -13.78 -34.28 -27.98
C ALA A 366 -14.93 -34.61 -27.02
N LEU A 367 -15.53 -33.60 -26.40
CA LEU A 367 -16.74 -33.76 -25.57
C LEU A 367 -17.95 -34.22 -26.39
N ASP A 368 -17.99 -33.86 -27.69
CA ASP A 368 -19.00 -34.28 -28.68
C ASP A 368 -20.45 -34.16 -28.18
N GLN A 369 -20.72 -33.04 -27.51
CA GLN A 369 -22.03 -32.76 -26.94
C GLN A 369 -23.11 -32.65 -28.03
N SER A 370 -24.38 -32.97 -27.73
CA SER A 370 -25.47 -32.73 -28.68
C SER A 370 -25.68 -31.22 -28.95
N ASN A 371 -26.19 -30.85 -30.13
CA ASN A 371 -26.51 -29.44 -30.42
C ASN A 371 -27.52 -28.85 -29.41
N GLY A 372 -28.46 -29.66 -28.92
CA GLY A 372 -29.45 -29.22 -27.96
C GLY A 372 -28.87 -28.94 -26.58
N ASP A 373 -27.94 -29.78 -26.11
CA ASP A 373 -27.27 -29.56 -24.82
C ASP A 373 -26.32 -28.36 -24.90
N PHE A 374 -25.55 -28.24 -25.98
CA PHE A 374 -24.67 -27.08 -26.21
C PHE A 374 -25.41 -25.74 -26.13
N VAL A 375 -26.59 -25.64 -26.75
CA VAL A 375 -27.39 -24.42 -26.67
C VAL A 375 -27.94 -24.20 -25.25
N ARG A 376 -28.41 -25.25 -24.57
CA ARG A 376 -28.92 -25.14 -23.19
C ARG A 376 -27.85 -24.67 -22.20
N ASP A 377 -26.64 -25.18 -22.34
CA ASP A 377 -25.52 -24.87 -21.46
C ASP A 377 -25.03 -23.43 -21.70
N LEU A 378 -25.02 -22.96 -22.96
CA LEU A 378 -24.79 -21.55 -23.27
C LEU A 378 -25.85 -20.62 -22.68
N TYR A 379 -27.14 -20.98 -22.75
CA TYR A 379 -28.21 -20.19 -22.12
C TYR A 379 -28.01 -20.09 -20.60
N THR A 380 -27.65 -21.20 -19.96
CA THR A 380 -27.41 -21.25 -18.52
C THR A 380 -26.19 -20.40 -18.15
N SER A 381 -25.06 -20.57 -18.85
CA SER A 381 -23.83 -19.82 -18.59
C SER A 381 -23.97 -18.33 -18.85
N ALA A 382 -24.51 -17.96 -20.02
CA ALA A 382 -24.45 -16.58 -20.51
C ALA A 382 -25.66 -15.74 -20.11
N LEU A 383 -26.83 -16.36 -19.96
CA LEU A 383 -28.10 -15.68 -19.68
C LEU A 383 -28.63 -15.99 -18.27
N GLY A 384 -28.03 -16.95 -17.56
CA GLY A 384 -28.42 -17.31 -16.19
C GLY A 384 -29.79 -17.98 -16.09
N ARG A 385 -30.32 -18.50 -17.21
CA ARG A 385 -31.64 -19.17 -17.26
C ARG A 385 -31.66 -20.30 -18.28
N ALA A 386 -32.66 -21.17 -18.15
CA ALA A 386 -32.94 -22.17 -19.18
C ALA A 386 -33.44 -21.52 -20.49
N ALA A 387 -33.05 -22.13 -21.61
CA ALA A 387 -33.64 -21.82 -22.91
C ALA A 387 -35.12 -22.18 -22.94
N ASP A 388 -35.96 -21.28 -23.46
CA ASP A 388 -37.31 -21.65 -23.85
C ASP A 388 -37.27 -22.52 -25.11
N GLN A 389 -38.32 -23.31 -25.33
CA GLN A 389 -38.33 -24.27 -26.43
C GLN A 389 -38.17 -23.59 -27.81
N GLY A 390 -38.76 -22.41 -28.01
CA GLY A 390 -38.67 -21.69 -29.28
C GLY A 390 -37.26 -21.16 -29.56
N GLY A 391 -36.62 -20.55 -28.55
CA GLY A 391 -35.22 -20.11 -28.63
C GLY A 391 -34.27 -21.28 -28.90
N LEU A 392 -34.44 -22.38 -28.18
CA LEU A 392 -33.65 -23.60 -28.37
C LEU A 392 -33.79 -24.15 -29.79
N ASP A 393 -35.02 -24.34 -30.28
CA ASP A 393 -35.31 -24.89 -31.61
C ASP A 393 -34.72 -24.01 -32.72
N SER A 394 -34.76 -22.68 -32.55
CA SER A 394 -34.17 -21.72 -33.49
C SER A 394 -32.66 -21.90 -33.62
N TRP A 395 -31.92 -21.89 -32.50
CA TRP A 395 -30.46 -22.05 -32.53
C TRP A 395 -30.01 -23.43 -33.00
N VAL A 396 -30.71 -24.48 -32.55
CA VAL A 396 -30.44 -25.85 -32.99
C VAL A 396 -30.68 -25.98 -34.49
N SER A 397 -31.72 -25.35 -35.03
CA SER A 397 -31.96 -25.32 -36.48
C SER A 397 -30.85 -24.60 -37.25
N GLN A 398 -30.27 -23.53 -36.70
CA GLN A 398 -29.11 -22.88 -37.33
C GLN A 398 -27.89 -23.80 -37.39
N LEU A 399 -27.60 -24.54 -36.30
CA LEU A 399 -26.53 -25.54 -36.28
C LEU A 399 -26.77 -26.66 -37.31
N PHE A 400 -28.01 -27.14 -37.44
CA PHE A 400 -28.36 -28.13 -38.48
C PHE A 400 -28.21 -27.60 -39.91
N ASN A 401 -28.42 -26.30 -40.11
CA ASN A 401 -28.28 -25.64 -41.40
C ASN A 401 -26.84 -25.18 -41.71
N GLY A 402 -25.86 -25.58 -40.89
CA GLY A 402 -24.44 -25.39 -41.14
C GLY A 402 -23.79 -24.21 -40.41
N ALA A 403 -24.49 -23.53 -39.50
CA ALA A 403 -23.85 -22.58 -38.59
C ALA A 403 -22.86 -23.32 -37.68
N SER A 404 -21.72 -22.69 -37.41
CA SER A 404 -20.73 -23.19 -36.48
C SER A 404 -21.14 -22.95 -35.03
N ARG A 405 -20.57 -23.73 -34.11
CA ARG A 405 -20.72 -23.51 -32.67
C ARG A 405 -20.15 -22.16 -32.22
N ALA A 406 -19.09 -21.69 -32.87
CA ALA A 406 -18.54 -20.36 -32.64
C ALA A 406 -19.58 -19.26 -32.93
N GLU A 407 -20.26 -19.32 -34.09
CA GLU A 407 -21.28 -18.34 -34.46
C GLU A 407 -22.46 -18.35 -33.47
N VAL A 408 -22.90 -19.53 -33.03
CA VAL A 408 -23.97 -19.64 -32.02
C VAL A 408 -23.53 -19.12 -30.65
N ALA A 409 -22.30 -19.43 -30.22
CA ALA A 409 -21.74 -18.90 -28.98
C ALA A 409 -21.64 -17.37 -29.02
N GLN A 410 -21.14 -16.80 -30.13
CA GLN A 410 -21.11 -15.35 -30.31
C GLN A 410 -22.52 -14.74 -30.28
N GLY A 411 -23.49 -15.39 -30.93
CA GLY A 411 -24.87 -14.92 -30.97
C GLY A 411 -25.54 -14.88 -29.60
N ILE A 412 -25.32 -15.89 -28.75
CA ILE A 412 -25.93 -15.96 -27.41
C ILE A 412 -25.17 -15.07 -26.42
N VAL A 413 -23.84 -15.19 -26.33
CA VAL A 413 -23.02 -14.45 -25.35
C VAL A 413 -22.89 -12.97 -25.72
N GLY A 414 -22.97 -12.62 -27.01
CA GLY A 414 -23.00 -11.24 -27.49
C GLY A 414 -24.40 -10.62 -27.54
N SER A 415 -25.42 -11.30 -27.02
CA SER A 415 -26.80 -10.80 -27.05
C SER A 415 -27.03 -9.66 -26.06
N GLN A 416 -28.06 -8.84 -26.31
CA GLN A 416 -28.50 -7.81 -25.36
C GLN A 416 -28.92 -8.42 -24.01
N GLU A 417 -29.41 -9.66 -24.01
CA GLU A 417 -29.79 -10.35 -22.79
C GLU A 417 -28.57 -10.75 -21.94
N ALA A 418 -27.51 -11.23 -22.58
CA ALA A 418 -26.24 -11.48 -21.91
C ALA A 418 -25.64 -10.17 -21.33
N ALA A 419 -25.75 -9.07 -22.08
CA ALA A 419 -25.33 -7.75 -21.58
C ALA A 419 -26.15 -7.32 -20.35
N ALA A 420 -27.47 -7.49 -20.36
CA ALA A 420 -28.33 -7.18 -19.21
C ALA A 420 -28.02 -8.06 -17.99
N LYS A 421 -27.64 -9.33 -18.21
CA LYS A 421 -27.13 -10.19 -17.14
C LYS A 421 -25.79 -9.69 -16.60
N ALA A 422 -24.85 -9.32 -17.47
CA ALA A 422 -23.56 -8.78 -17.04
C ALA A 422 -23.72 -7.49 -16.21
N ASP A 423 -24.64 -6.61 -16.60
CA ASP A 423 -25.02 -5.42 -15.81
C ASP A 423 -25.56 -5.80 -14.42
N SER A 424 -26.45 -6.80 -14.38
CA SER A 424 -26.99 -7.35 -13.14
C SER A 424 -25.88 -7.92 -12.23
N ASP A 425 -24.94 -8.67 -12.80
CA ASP A 425 -23.83 -9.28 -12.06
C ASP A 425 -22.85 -8.22 -11.55
N PHE A 426 -22.59 -7.17 -12.35
CA PHE A 426 -21.78 -6.02 -11.94
C PHE A 426 -22.38 -5.30 -10.73
N ILE A 427 -23.70 -5.05 -10.76
CA ILE A 427 -24.42 -4.45 -9.63
C ILE A 427 -24.29 -5.36 -8.39
N ASP A 428 -24.55 -6.66 -8.51
CA ASP A 428 -24.42 -7.59 -7.39
C ASP A 428 -23.00 -7.60 -6.81
N GLY A 429 -21.99 -7.56 -7.67
CA GLY A 429 -20.58 -7.45 -7.29
C GLY A 429 -20.34 -6.21 -6.42
N LEU A 430 -20.76 -5.03 -6.88
CA LEU A 430 -20.61 -3.77 -6.13
C LEU A 430 -21.33 -3.80 -4.79
N TYR A 431 -22.53 -4.37 -4.70
CA TYR A 431 -23.24 -4.51 -3.42
C TYR A 431 -22.47 -5.42 -2.44
N GLN A 432 -21.89 -6.51 -2.96
CA GLN A 432 -21.17 -7.45 -2.14
C GLN A 432 -19.83 -6.89 -1.64
N SER A 433 -19.07 -6.20 -2.49
CA SER A 433 -17.76 -5.65 -2.16
C SER A 433 -17.86 -4.31 -1.41
N ALA A 434 -18.67 -3.37 -1.89
CA ALA A 434 -18.72 -2.02 -1.31
C ALA A 434 -19.60 -1.94 -0.06
N ILE A 435 -20.63 -2.79 0.07
CA ILE A 435 -21.62 -2.72 1.15
C ILE A 435 -21.66 -4.00 2.01
N GLY A 436 -21.03 -5.10 1.56
CA GLY A 436 -20.97 -6.35 2.32
C GLY A 436 -22.28 -7.16 2.33
N ARG A 437 -23.20 -6.90 1.40
CA ARG A 437 -24.50 -7.60 1.34
C ARG A 437 -24.98 -7.81 -0.09
N ALA A 438 -25.95 -8.71 -0.27
CA ALA A 438 -26.64 -8.85 -1.54
C ALA A 438 -27.54 -7.63 -1.84
N ALA A 439 -27.66 -7.28 -3.11
CA ALA A 439 -28.61 -6.28 -3.59
C ALA A 439 -30.05 -6.75 -3.31
N ASP A 440 -30.90 -5.85 -2.78
CA ASP A 440 -32.33 -6.12 -2.71
C ASP A 440 -32.98 -5.91 -4.08
N ALA A 441 -34.17 -6.50 -4.28
CA ALA A 441 -34.86 -6.48 -5.56
C ALA A 441 -35.18 -5.06 -6.05
N GLY A 442 -35.46 -4.12 -5.14
CA GLY A 442 -35.78 -2.73 -5.48
C GLY A 442 -34.54 -1.95 -5.89
N GLY A 443 -33.48 -2.02 -5.08
CA GLY A 443 -32.19 -1.41 -5.35
C GLY A 443 -31.58 -1.91 -6.65
N LYS A 444 -31.58 -3.22 -6.87
CA LYS A 444 -31.09 -3.81 -8.12
C LYS A 444 -31.89 -3.35 -9.34
N ALA A 445 -33.22 -3.36 -9.25
CA ALA A 445 -34.09 -2.92 -10.35
C ALA A 445 -33.87 -1.43 -10.70
N ALA A 446 -33.61 -0.57 -9.71
CA ALA A 446 -33.33 0.84 -9.94
C ALA A 446 -32.02 1.03 -10.72
N TRP A 447 -30.94 0.36 -10.32
CA TRP A 447 -29.65 0.45 -11.01
C TRP A 447 -29.67 -0.18 -12.40
N SER A 448 -30.32 -1.34 -12.58
CA SER A 448 -30.51 -1.91 -13.91
C SER A 448 -31.37 -1.01 -14.81
N GLY A 449 -32.37 -0.33 -14.23
CA GLY A 449 -33.17 0.67 -14.94
C GLY A 449 -32.37 1.90 -15.37
N LEU A 450 -31.41 2.33 -14.56
CA LEU A 450 -30.48 3.41 -14.90
C LEU A 450 -29.63 3.03 -16.13
N LEU A 451 -29.03 1.84 -16.13
CA LEU A 451 -28.23 1.34 -17.25
C LEU A 451 -29.08 1.18 -18.53
N ALA A 452 -30.27 0.60 -18.41
CA ALA A 452 -31.20 0.49 -19.54
C ALA A 452 -31.67 1.87 -20.08
N GLY A 453 -31.65 2.90 -19.23
CA GLY A 453 -31.96 4.29 -19.58
C GLY A 453 -30.80 5.09 -20.17
N GLY A 454 -29.62 4.48 -20.34
CA GLY A 454 -28.42 5.12 -20.90
C GLY A 454 -27.44 5.68 -19.85
N GLY A 455 -27.64 5.38 -18.56
CA GLY A 455 -26.60 5.61 -17.56
C GLY A 455 -25.42 4.65 -17.74
N THR A 456 -24.31 4.94 -17.06
CA THR A 456 -23.05 4.22 -17.22
C THR A 456 -22.72 3.34 -16.00
N HIS A 457 -21.85 2.34 -16.16
CA HIS A 457 -21.29 1.58 -15.04
C HIS A 457 -20.55 2.47 -14.05
N ALA A 458 -19.95 3.57 -14.51
CA ALA A 458 -19.34 4.58 -13.64
C ALA A 458 -20.38 5.25 -12.73
N ASP A 459 -21.56 5.63 -13.27
CA ASP A 459 -22.65 6.21 -12.48
C ASP A 459 -23.13 5.25 -11.38
N VAL A 460 -23.26 3.97 -11.72
CA VAL A 460 -23.64 2.92 -10.77
C VAL A 460 -22.56 2.72 -9.70
N ALA A 461 -21.29 2.62 -10.09
CA ALA A 461 -20.17 2.45 -9.17
C ALA A 461 -20.08 3.63 -8.19
N ILE A 462 -20.13 4.88 -8.69
CA ILE A 462 -20.10 6.08 -7.85
C ILE A 462 -21.29 6.10 -6.89
N GLY A 463 -22.49 5.79 -7.40
CA GLY A 463 -23.71 5.80 -6.60
C GLY A 463 -23.72 4.78 -5.46
N ILE A 464 -23.17 3.57 -5.69
CA ILE A 464 -23.10 2.51 -4.69
C ILE A 464 -21.92 2.74 -3.73
N VAL A 465 -20.70 2.96 -4.25
CA VAL A 465 -19.46 3.11 -3.46
C VAL A 465 -19.45 4.40 -2.63
N GLY A 466 -20.06 5.48 -3.14
CA GLY A 466 -20.21 6.74 -2.42
C GLY A 466 -21.42 6.77 -1.48
N SER A 467 -22.19 5.69 -1.37
CA SER A 467 -23.39 5.66 -0.52
C SER A 467 -23.03 5.67 0.97
N PRO A 468 -23.91 6.20 1.85
CA PRO A 468 -23.71 6.11 3.30
C PRO A 468 -23.55 4.69 3.82
N GLU A 469 -24.16 3.70 3.15
CA GLU A 469 -24.02 2.28 3.50
C GLU A 469 -22.61 1.78 3.20
N ALA A 470 -22.06 2.14 2.03
CA ALA A 470 -20.68 1.78 1.67
C ALA A 470 -19.65 2.49 2.56
N VAL A 471 -19.90 3.75 2.94
CA VAL A 471 -19.05 4.47 3.91
C VAL A 471 -19.03 3.78 5.28
N ALA A 472 -20.16 3.18 5.70
CA ALA A 472 -20.25 2.46 6.97
C ALA A 472 -19.62 1.06 6.91
N HIS A 473 -19.59 0.42 5.74
CA HIS A 473 -18.98 -0.89 5.53
C HIS A 473 -17.45 -0.78 5.32
N ASN A 474 -17.02 0.13 4.46
CA ASN A 474 -15.61 0.40 4.15
C ASN A 474 -15.09 1.52 5.08
N ASP A 475 -14.95 1.17 6.36
CA ASP A 475 -14.50 2.08 7.43
C ASP A 475 -12.98 2.27 7.49
N ASN A 476 -12.24 1.57 6.62
CA ASN A 476 -10.81 1.75 6.40
C ASN A 476 -10.46 2.99 5.55
N VAL A 477 -11.45 3.81 5.18
CA VAL A 477 -11.24 5.14 4.58
C VAL A 477 -11.90 6.21 5.44
N ILE A 478 -11.09 6.98 6.14
CA ILE A 478 -11.51 8.04 7.06
C ILE A 478 -11.41 9.39 6.35
N VAL A 479 -12.50 10.16 6.38
CA VAL A 479 -12.53 11.53 5.83
C VAL A 479 -12.12 12.53 6.91
N LEU A 480 -11.01 13.22 6.67
CA LEU A 480 -10.52 14.29 7.51
C LEU A 480 -11.05 15.63 6.99
N HIS A 481 -11.42 16.52 7.91
CA HIS A 481 -12.00 17.80 7.58
C HIS A 481 -11.01 18.93 7.90
N GLY A 482 -10.95 19.92 7.00
CA GLY A 482 -10.20 21.16 7.24
C GLY A 482 -10.81 22.00 8.37
N ALA A 483 -10.23 23.18 8.63
CA ALA A 483 -10.83 24.14 9.56
C ALA A 483 -12.24 24.52 9.08
N VAL A 484 -13.25 24.28 9.92
CA VAL A 484 -14.63 24.74 9.70
C VAL A 484 -14.77 26.22 10.08
#